data_AF-A0A6D2KI09-F1
#
_entry.id   AF-A0A6D2KI09-F1
#
_cell.length_a   1.000
_cell.length_b   1.000
_cell.length_c   1.000
_cell.angle_alpha   90.00
_cell.angle_beta   90.00
_cell.angle_gamma   90.00
#
_symmetry.space_group_name_H-M   'P 1'
#
loop_
_entity.id
_entity.type
_entity.pdbx_description
1 polymer ?
#
loop_
_entity_poly.entity_id
_entity_poly.type
_entity_poly.pdbx_seq_one_letter_code
_entity_poly.pdbx_strand_id
1 'polypeptide(L)'
;MIFWREDEKWDACKFCGAPRYKPSDGRTKIPYNRMWYLPIGDRLKRLYQSEKTASAMRWHAEHESAEEEMCHPSYAAEWKKIQQLHPRFAEGPRNVYLGLVCPVIICYGL
;
A
#
# COMPACT_ATOMS: atom_id res chain seq x y z
N MET A 1 -4.78 14.74 10.92
CA MET A 1 -4.41 13.71 11.91
C MET A 1 -5.28 12.48 11.70
N ILE A 2 -4.69 11.30 11.83
CA ILE A 2 -5.41 10.02 11.77
C ILE A 2 -5.81 9.65 13.20
N PHE A 3 -7.09 9.38 13.42
CA PHE A 3 -7.63 8.96 14.72
C PHE A 3 -7.66 7.42 14.75
N TRP A 4 -6.58 6.79 15.24
CA TRP A 4 -6.42 5.34 15.26
C TRP A 4 -5.70 4.87 16.53
N ARG A 5 -6.03 3.66 17.00
CA ARG A 5 -5.50 3.04 18.23
C ARG A 5 -5.65 3.98 19.44
N GLU A 6 -4.54 4.50 19.95
CA GLU A 6 -4.47 5.38 21.12
C GLU A 6 -5.28 6.67 20.94
N ASP A 7 -5.44 7.09 19.68
CA ASP A 7 -6.06 8.36 19.31
C ASP A 7 -7.51 8.19 18.85
N GLU A 8 -8.06 6.98 18.95
CA GLU A 8 -9.40 6.66 18.49
C GLU A 8 -10.49 7.44 19.25
N LYS A 9 -10.28 7.71 20.54
CA LYS A 9 -11.27 8.41 21.39
C LYS A 9 -11.14 9.94 21.35
N TRP A 10 -10.19 10.47 20.57
CA TRP A 10 -9.97 11.90 20.51
C TRP A 10 -10.98 12.56 19.56
N ASP A 11 -11.54 13.68 20.02
CA ASP A 11 -12.50 14.50 19.27
C ASP A 11 -11.85 15.72 18.62
N ALA A 12 -10.59 16.01 18.96
CA ALA A 12 -9.80 17.10 18.40
C ALA A 12 -8.40 16.64 18.01
N CYS A 13 -7.82 17.31 17.01
CA CYS A 13 -6.45 17.04 16.55
C CYS A 13 -5.41 17.42 17.62
N LYS A 14 -4.50 16.51 17.95
CA LYS A 14 -3.36 16.74 18.86
C LYS A 14 -2.45 17.90 18.46
N PHE A 15 -2.29 18.11 17.15
CA PHE A 15 -1.30 19.05 16.62
C PHE A 15 -1.85 20.46 16.42
N CYS A 16 -3.14 20.59 16.07
CA CYS A 16 -3.73 21.88 15.71
C CYS A 16 -5.07 22.19 16.38
N GLY A 17 -5.58 21.30 17.25
CA GLY A 17 -6.85 21.49 17.95
C GLY A 17 -8.10 21.41 17.06
N ALA A 18 -7.96 21.20 15.75
CA ALA A 18 -9.10 21.15 14.83
C ALA A 18 -10.08 20.03 15.19
N PRO A 19 -11.41 20.26 15.08
CA PRO A 19 -12.41 19.27 15.43
C PRO A 19 -12.38 18.08 14.46
N ARG A 20 -12.65 16.89 14.98
CA ARG A 20 -12.74 15.66 14.17
C ARG A 20 -13.98 15.62 13.30
N TYR A 21 -15.11 16.14 13.80
CA TYR A 21 -16.42 16.04 13.16
C TYR A 21 -16.88 17.36 12.58
N LYS A 22 -17.60 17.26 11.46
CA LYS A 22 -18.33 18.39 10.88
C LYS A 22 -19.47 18.81 11.80
N PRO A 23 -19.84 20.10 11.85
CA PRO A 23 -21.04 20.55 12.52
C PRO A 23 -22.26 19.84 11.90
N SER A 24 -23.12 19.27 12.74
CA SER A 24 -24.25 18.43 12.35
C SER A 24 -25.39 18.61 13.36
N ASP A 25 -26.64 18.50 12.91
CA ASP A 25 -27.87 18.71 13.70
C ASP A 25 -28.14 17.58 14.72
N GLY A 26 -27.09 16.95 15.25
CA GLY A 26 -27.14 16.01 16.36
C GLY A 26 -27.49 14.55 16.02
N ARG A 27 -27.97 14.25 14.81
CA ARG A 27 -28.37 12.87 14.44
C ARG A 27 -27.19 11.93 14.18
N THR A 28 -26.16 12.41 13.50
CA THR A 28 -24.98 11.61 13.15
C THR A 28 -23.72 12.48 13.13
N LYS A 29 -22.69 12.07 13.86
CA LYS A 29 -21.36 12.70 13.80
C LYS A 29 -20.63 12.25 12.53
N ILE A 30 -20.37 13.18 11.61
CA ILE A 30 -19.66 12.89 10.35
C ILE A 30 -18.23 13.39 10.48
N PRO A 31 -17.20 12.51 10.46
CA PRO A 31 -15.82 12.95 10.55
C PRO A 31 -15.38 13.69 9.28
N TYR A 32 -14.46 14.66 9.41
CA TYR A 32 -13.86 15.33 8.26
C TYR A 32 -13.06 14.35 7.39
N ASN A 33 -12.25 13.50 8.03
CA ASN A 33 -11.48 12.46 7.38
C ASN A 33 -11.84 11.09 7.95
N ARG A 34 -12.11 10.13 7.07
CA ARG A 34 -12.34 8.72 7.41
C ARG A 34 -11.26 7.88 6.75
N MET A 35 -10.62 7.00 7.52
CA MET A 35 -9.71 5.99 7.00
C MET A 35 -10.47 4.66 6.86
N TRP A 36 -10.25 3.96 5.77
CA TRP A 36 -10.72 2.59 5.58
C TRP A 36 -9.53 1.66 5.76
N TYR A 37 -9.61 0.73 6.69
CA TYR A 37 -8.58 -0.31 6.81
C TYR A 37 -8.81 -1.36 5.73
N LEU A 38 -7.82 -1.54 4.86
CA LEU A 38 -7.81 -2.60 3.87
C LEU A 38 -6.96 -3.75 4.41
N PRO A 39 -7.52 -4.94 4.72
CA PRO A 39 -6.75 -6.10 5.16
C PRO A 39 -5.97 -6.65 3.97
N ILE A 40 -4.82 -6.02 3.68
CA ILE A 40 -4.10 -6.25 2.42
C ILE A 40 -3.44 -7.63 2.41
N GLY A 41 -2.96 -8.10 3.55
CA GLY A 41 -2.34 -9.42 3.68
C GLY A 41 -3.29 -10.55 3.25
N ASP A 42 -4.53 -10.54 3.73
CA ASP A 42 -5.52 -11.56 3.36
C ASP A 42 -5.92 -11.48 1.89
N ARG A 43 -5.95 -10.26 1.33
CA ARG A 43 -6.18 -10.07 -0.10
C ARG A 43 -5.04 -10.62 -0.94
N LEU A 44 -3.79 -10.33 -0.58
CA LEU A 44 -2.61 -10.84 -1.27
C LEU A 44 -2.56 -12.38 -1.20
N LYS A 45 -2.84 -12.97 -0.03
CA LYS A 45 -2.97 -14.44 0.10
C LYS A 45 -3.98 -15.03 -0.88
N ARG A 46 -5.16 -14.44 -1.01
CA ARG A 46 -6.19 -14.89 -1.98
C ARG A 46 -5.72 -14.74 -3.43
N LEU A 47 -5.00 -13.66 -3.77
CA LEU A 47 -4.45 -13.47 -5.11
C LEU A 47 -3.40 -14.55 -5.45
N TYR A 48 -2.59 -14.95 -4.48
CA TYR A 48 -1.62 -16.05 -4.66
C TYR A 48 -2.26 -17.45 -4.67
N GLN A 49 -3.49 -17.62 -4.16
CA GLN A 49 -4.21 -18.91 -4.21
C GLN A 49 -4.76 -19.24 -5.60
N SER A 50 -5.00 -18.22 -6.43
CA SER A 50 -5.47 -18.42 -7.81
C SER A 50 -4.26 -18.55 -8.74
N GLU A 51 -4.16 -19.70 -9.43
CA GLU A 51 -3.03 -20.01 -10.33
C GLU A 51 -2.83 -18.95 -11.42
N LYS A 52 -3.94 -18.48 -12.01
CA LYS A 52 -3.93 -17.44 -13.06
C LYS A 52 -3.37 -16.11 -12.59
N THR A 53 -3.62 -15.74 -11.33
CA THR A 53 -3.16 -14.46 -10.76
C THR A 53 -1.79 -14.60 -10.14
N ALA A 54 -1.45 -15.77 -9.59
CA ALA A 54 -0.15 -16.06 -9.00
C ALA A 54 0.99 -16.00 -10.04
N SER A 55 0.75 -16.43 -11.29
CA SER A 55 1.73 -16.28 -12.38
C SER A 55 1.97 -14.81 -12.71
N ALA A 56 0.90 -14.03 -12.88
CA ALA A 56 0.99 -12.58 -13.12
C ALA A 56 1.69 -11.83 -11.98
N MET A 57 1.46 -12.24 -10.73
CA MET A 57 2.11 -11.62 -9.57
C MET A 57 3.62 -11.90 -9.50
N ARG A 58 4.07 -13.10 -9.89
CA ARG A 58 5.50 -13.48 -9.90
C ARG A 58 6.24 -13.06 -11.16
N TRP A 59 5.51 -12.58 -12.17
CA TRP A 59 6.05 -12.24 -13.47
C TRP A 59 7.26 -11.30 -13.39
N HIS A 60 7.21 -10.31 -12.48
CA HIS A 60 8.29 -9.33 -12.26
C HIS A 60 9.63 -9.94 -11.81
N ALA A 61 9.65 -11.17 -11.30
CA ALA A 61 10.83 -11.89 -10.85
C ALA A 61 11.22 -13.04 -11.80
N GLU A 62 10.24 -13.64 -12.49
CA GLU A 62 10.46 -14.78 -13.41
C GLU A 62 10.83 -14.35 -14.83
N HIS A 63 10.54 -13.09 -15.22
CA HIS A 63 10.86 -12.56 -16.53
C HIS A 63 11.98 -11.52 -16.43
N GLU A 64 13.13 -11.83 -17.03
CA GLU A 64 14.18 -10.85 -17.31
C GLU A 64 13.84 -10.08 -18.58
N SER A 65 14.00 -8.76 -18.54
CA SER A 65 13.79 -7.89 -19.71
C SER A 65 15.02 -7.88 -20.59
N ALA A 66 14.81 -7.93 -21.92
CA ALA A 66 15.73 -7.32 -22.86
C ALA A 66 15.68 -5.79 -22.68
N GLU A 67 16.85 -5.13 -22.66
CA GLU A 67 17.04 -3.74 -22.22
C GLU A 67 16.31 -2.66 -23.04
N GLU A 68 15.65 -3.01 -24.14
CA GLU A 68 15.28 -2.03 -25.17
C GLU A 68 13.83 -1.51 -25.10
N GLU A 69 12.88 -2.19 -24.42
CA GLU A 69 11.47 -1.75 -24.41
C GLU A 69 10.78 -1.89 -23.04
N MET A 70 10.15 -0.80 -22.56
CA MET A 70 9.41 -0.78 -21.29
C MET A 70 8.03 -1.44 -21.43
N CYS A 71 7.97 -2.77 -21.44
CA CYS A 71 6.71 -3.51 -21.53
C CYS A 71 5.97 -3.66 -20.18
N HIS A 72 6.59 -3.29 -19.04
CA HIS A 72 6.03 -3.46 -17.70
C HIS A 72 6.58 -2.42 -16.70
N PRO A 73 5.78 -1.97 -15.71
CA PRO A 73 6.23 -1.01 -14.68
C PRO A 73 7.43 -1.46 -13.84
N SER A 74 7.71 -2.77 -13.78
CA SER A 74 8.93 -3.30 -13.13
C SER A 74 10.23 -2.93 -13.84
N TYR A 75 10.15 -2.39 -15.06
CA TYR A 75 11.31 -1.90 -15.81
C TYR A 75 11.67 -0.45 -15.48
N ALA A 76 10.84 0.26 -14.72
CA ALA A 76 11.13 1.61 -14.27
C ALA A 76 12.44 1.66 -13.47
N ALA A 77 13.22 2.72 -13.65
CA ALA A 77 14.48 2.92 -12.95
C ALA A 77 14.27 2.95 -11.42
N GLU A 78 13.14 3.47 -10.97
CA GLU A 78 12.70 3.51 -9.58
C GLU A 78 12.55 2.10 -9.00
N TRP A 79 12.02 1.16 -9.78
CA TRP A 79 11.85 -0.23 -9.35
C TRP A 79 13.20 -0.91 -9.11
N LYS A 80 14.15 -0.74 -10.06
CA LYS A 80 15.52 -1.25 -9.92
C LYS A 80 16.22 -0.64 -8.69
N LYS A 81 16.07 0.66 -8.46
CA LYS A 81 16.61 1.34 -7.27
C LYS A 81 16.05 0.75 -5.97
N ILE A 82 14.74 0.47 -5.91
CA ILE A 82 14.11 -0.10 -4.72
C ILE A 82 14.59 -1.53 -4.45
N GLN A 83 14.74 -2.34 -5.50
CA GLN A 83 15.31 -3.69 -5.33
C GLN A 83 16.75 -3.64 -4.80
N GLN A 84 17.57 -2.70 -5.29
CA GLN A 84 18.93 -2.48 -4.80
C GLN A 84 18.96 -2.01 -3.34
N LEU A 85 18.02 -1.15 -2.94
CA LEU A 85 17.90 -0.67 -1.55
C LEU A 85 17.41 -1.76 -0.59
N HIS A 86 16.61 -2.71 -1.08
CA HIS A 86 16.00 -3.77 -0.28
C HIS A 86 16.26 -5.17 -0.87
N PRO A 87 17.51 -5.66 -0.89
CA PRO A 87 17.87 -6.92 -1.56
C PRO A 87 17.21 -8.14 -0.92
N ARG A 88 17.07 -8.16 0.42
CA ARG A 88 16.34 -9.22 1.14
C ARG A 88 14.87 -9.32 0.73
N PHE A 89 14.28 -8.19 0.32
CA PHE A 89 12.89 -8.15 -0.12
C PHE A 89 12.79 -8.50 -1.61
N ALA A 90 13.79 -8.13 -2.42
CA ALA A 90 13.85 -8.48 -3.83
C ALA A 90 14.04 -9.99 -4.07
N GLU A 91 14.66 -10.72 -3.13
CA GLU A 91 14.88 -12.18 -3.23
C GLU A 91 13.57 -13.00 -3.25
N GLY A 92 12.51 -12.50 -2.63
CA GLY A 92 11.23 -13.21 -2.56
C GLY A 92 10.34 -12.92 -3.77
N PRO A 93 10.10 -13.86 -4.71
CA PRO A 93 9.23 -13.62 -5.87
C PRO A 93 7.75 -13.43 -5.50
N ARG A 94 7.38 -13.74 -4.25
CA ARG A 94 6.03 -13.52 -3.69
C ARG A 94 5.88 -12.18 -2.97
N ASN A 95 6.94 -11.39 -2.92
CA ASN A 95 6.90 -10.07 -2.30
C ASN A 95 6.25 -9.09 -3.26
N VAL A 96 5.39 -8.21 -2.72
CA VAL A 96 4.59 -7.29 -3.52
C VAL A 96 4.93 -5.86 -3.13
N TYR A 97 5.24 -5.05 -4.14
CA TYR A 97 5.49 -3.63 -3.99
C TYR A 97 4.20 -2.87 -4.32
N LEU A 98 3.68 -2.13 -3.34
CA LEU A 98 2.50 -1.30 -3.55
C LEU A 98 2.92 0.16 -3.64
N GLY A 99 2.76 0.74 -4.83
CA GLY A 99 2.95 2.17 -5.02
C GLY A 99 1.73 2.95 -4.56
N LEU A 100 1.91 3.84 -3.58
CA LEU A 100 0.98 4.94 -3.38
C LEU A 100 1.28 6.00 -4.43
N VAL A 101 0.25 6.58 -5.04
CA VAL A 101 0.38 7.76 -5.91
C VAL A 101 0.66 8.98 -5.03
N CYS A 102 1.85 9.03 -4.42
CA CYS A 102 2.56 10.06 -3.64
C CYS A 102 3.65 9.32 -2.79
N PRO A 103 4.81 9.94 -2.47
CA PRO A 103 6.17 9.40 -2.71
C PRO A 103 6.62 8.24 -1.79
N VAL A 104 5.74 7.32 -1.43
CA VAL A 104 6.02 6.20 -0.54
C VAL A 104 5.48 4.93 -1.17
N ILE A 105 6.40 4.07 -1.63
CA ILE A 105 6.09 2.69 -1.98
C ILE A 105 6.12 1.89 -0.68
N ILE A 106 5.04 1.19 -0.35
CA ILE A 106 4.95 0.32 0.82
C ILE A 106 5.24 -1.12 0.38
N CYS A 107 6.25 -1.72 1.00
CA CYS A 107 6.66 -3.11 0.74
C CYS A 107 5.91 -4.05 1.71
N TYR A 108 5.20 -5.05 1.19
CA TYR A 108 4.58 -6.10 2.00
C TYR A 108 5.22 -7.46 1.69
N GLY A 109 5.78 -8.10 2.71
CA GLY A 109 6.30 -9.47 2.63
C GLY A 109 5.25 -10.45 3.11
N LEU A 110 5.11 -11.59 2.42
CA LEU A 110 4.28 -12.71 2.84
C LEU A 110 5.14 -13.87 3.37
#